data_AF-M3ECY7-F1
#
_entry.id   AF-M3ECY7-F1
#
_cell.length_a   1.000
_cell.length_b   1.000
_cell.length_c   1.000
_cell.angle_alpha   90.00
_cell.angle_beta   90.00
_cell.angle_gamma   90.00
#
_symmetry.space_group_name_H-M   'P 1'
#
loop_
_entity.id
_entity.type
_entity.pdbx_description
1 polymer ?
#
loop_
_entity_poly.entity_id
_entity_poly.type
_entity_poly.pdbx_seq_one_letter_code
_entity_poly.pdbx_strand_id
1 'polypeptide(L)'
;MNKNDSAIFENSDSSLDSELRFIPKEIRQKIKTEIRYRYGSVAEWTRIHNLNYGYVTQVLSGIAPGHNIRTLLEKEGLLHSGEVPHV
;
A
#
# COMPACT_ATOMS: atom_id res chain seq x y z
N MET A 1 -7.01 30.50 44.38
CA MET A 1 -7.14 29.19 45.04
C MET A 1 -7.92 28.27 44.11
N ASN A 2 -7.34 27.12 43.75
CA ASN A 2 -7.89 25.99 42.97
C ASN A 2 -8.27 26.19 41.48
N LYS A 3 -7.93 25.31 40.53
CA LYS A 3 -7.09 24.10 40.50
C LYS A 3 -6.97 23.63 39.02
N ASN A 4 -5.74 23.28 38.61
CA ASN A 4 -5.32 22.21 37.68
C ASN A 4 -5.78 22.30 36.20
N ASP A 5 -4.91 22.59 35.24
CA ASP A 5 -3.88 21.72 34.63
C ASP A 5 -4.41 20.55 33.79
N SER A 6 -4.14 20.69 32.49
CA SER A 6 -3.51 19.73 31.58
C SER A 6 -4.12 18.35 31.30
N ALA A 7 -4.38 18.17 30.00
CA ALA A 7 -4.27 16.93 29.22
C ALA A 7 -5.29 15.81 29.48
N ILE A 8 -5.88 15.31 28.38
CA ILE A 8 -5.64 13.94 27.88
C ILE A 8 -6.19 13.83 26.43
N PHE A 9 -5.24 13.76 25.48
CA PHE A 9 -5.15 12.90 24.29
C PHE A 9 -6.41 12.71 23.41
N GLU A 10 -6.48 13.30 22.21
CA GLU A 10 -5.91 12.76 20.95
C GLU A 10 -5.83 11.23 20.94
N ASN A 11 -6.73 10.53 20.23
CA ASN A 11 -6.47 9.21 19.62
C ASN A 11 -7.74 8.69 18.92
N SER A 12 -8.09 9.25 17.76
CA SER A 12 -9.09 8.64 16.86
C SER A 12 -8.70 8.64 15.38
N ASP A 13 -7.73 9.46 14.94
CA ASP A 13 -7.44 9.65 13.50
C ASP A 13 -6.26 8.82 12.95
N SER A 14 -5.47 8.14 13.78
CA SER A 14 -4.27 7.42 13.30
C SER A 14 -4.57 6.10 12.56
N SER A 15 -5.78 5.55 12.76
CA SER A 15 -6.22 4.28 12.18
C SER A 15 -6.47 4.39 10.67
N LEU A 16 -7.17 5.44 10.24
CA LEU A 16 -7.55 5.64 8.83
C LEU A 16 -6.34 5.94 7.95
N ASP A 17 -5.44 6.81 8.43
CA ASP A 17 -4.20 7.16 7.72
C ASP A 17 -3.28 5.93 7.53
N SER A 18 -3.34 4.98 8.47
CA SER A 18 -2.60 3.72 8.36
C SER A 18 -3.23 2.76 7.36
N GLU A 19 -4.56 2.66 7.29
CA GLU A 19 -5.23 1.77 6.31
C GLU A 19 -5.02 2.22 4.87
N LEU A 20 -5.00 3.53 4.60
CA LEU A 20 -4.74 4.09 3.27
C LEU A 20 -3.34 3.79 2.73
N ARG A 21 -2.38 3.54 3.64
CA ARG A 21 -1.00 3.17 3.28
C ARG A 21 -0.89 1.76 2.71
N PHE A 22 -1.82 0.86 3.02
CA PHE A 22 -1.82 -0.51 2.53
C PHE A 22 -2.73 -0.67 1.31
N ILE A 23 -2.37 -1.58 0.41
CA ILE A 23 -3.21 -1.94 -0.73
C ILE A 23 -4.18 -3.03 -0.24
N PRO A 24 -5.51 -2.91 -0.39
CA PRO A 24 -6.48 -3.94 -0.01
C PRO A 24 -6.18 -5.33 -0.60
N LYS A 25 -6.55 -6.40 0.12
CA LYS A 25 -6.17 -7.79 -0.21
C LYS A 25 -6.59 -8.18 -1.64
N GLU A 26 -7.81 -7.84 -2.02
CA GLU A 26 -8.44 -8.14 -3.29
C GLU A 26 -7.64 -7.48 -4.43
N ILE A 27 -7.24 -6.23 -4.24
CA ILE A 27 -6.44 -5.46 -5.18
C ILE A 27 -5.02 -6.05 -5.26
N ARG A 28 -4.39 -6.42 -4.14
CA ARG A 28 -3.08 -7.09 -4.15
C ARG A 28 -3.12 -8.41 -4.93
N GLN A 29 -4.21 -9.18 -4.81
CA GLN A 29 -4.38 -10.41 -5.56
C GLN A 29 -4.53 -10.14 -7.06
N LYS A 30 -5.35 -9.17 -7.46
CA LYS A 30 -5.46 -8.73 -8.86
C LYS A 30 -4.11 -8.30 -9.42
N ILE A 31 -3.38 -7.42 -8.72
CA ILE A 31 -2.03 -6.97 -9.11
C ILE A 31 -1.09 -8.15 -9.31
N LYS A 32 -1.06 -9.11 -8.37
CA LYS A 32 -0.21 -10.31 -8.48
C LYS A 32 -0.54 -11.14 -9.72
N THR A 33 -1.83 -11.30 -10.03
CA THR A 33 -2.27 -12.03 -11.23
C THR A 33 -1.86 -11.30 -12.50
N GLU A 34 -2.12 -10.00 -12.58
CA GLU A 34 -1.75 -9.16 -13.74
C GLU A 34 -0.24 -9.14 -13.97
N ILE A 35 0.57 -9.01 -12.91
CA ILE A 35 2.02 -9.06 -13.02
C ILE A 35 2.49 -10.41 -13.58
N ARG A 36 1.92 -11.53 -13.09
CA ARG A 36 2.26 -12.86 -13.63
C ARG A 36 1.83 -13.02 -15.08
N TYR A 37 0.67 -12.49 -15.45
CA TYR A 37 0.17 -12.56 -16.82
C TYR A 37 1.06 -11.77 -17.79
N ARG A 38 1.45 -10.54 -17.43
CA ARG A 38 2.22 -9.64 -18.30
C ARG A 38 3.72 -9.91 -18.31
N TYR A 39 4.29 -10.30 -17.17
CA TYR A 39 5.74 -10.38 -16.95
C TYR A 39 6.23 -11.78 -16.57
N GLY A 40 5.34 -12.77 -16.47
CA GLY A 40 5.64 -14.14 -16.06
C GLY A 40 5.82 -14.32 -14.54
N SER A 41 6.38 -13.34 -13.84
CA SER A 41 6.53 -13.39 -12.38
C SER A 41 6.69 -12.01 -11.73
N VAL A 42 6.46 -11.96 -10.42
CA VAL A 42 6.78 -10.76 -9.61
C VAL A 42 8.27 -10.49 -9.62
N ALA A 43 9.12 -11.53 -9.59
CA ALA A 43 10.58 -11.35 -9.60
C ALA A 43 11.06 -10.65 -10.88
N GLU A 44 10.53 -11.06 -12.03
CA GLU A 44 10.89 -10.48 -13.32
C GLU A 44 10.40 -9.04 -13.44
N TRP A 45 9.15 -8.76 -13.03
CA TRP A 45 8.64 -7.39 -12.98
C TRP A 45 9.51 -6.48 -12.09
N THR A 46 9.89 -6.96 -10.90
CA THR A 46 10.78 -6.19 -10.02
C THR A 46 12.16 -5.94 -10.62
N ARG A 47 12.70 -6.90 -11.38
CA ARG A 47 13.98 -6.77 -12.07
C ARG A 47 13.92 -5.72 -13.18
N ILE A 48 12.86 -5.74 -13.99
CA ILE A 48 12.63 -4.79 -15.10
C ILE A 48 12.56 -3.35 -14.57
N HIS A 49 11.89 -3.14 -13.43
CA HIS A 49 11.72 -1.82 -12.84
C HIS A 49 12.79 -1.43 -11.81
N ASN A 50 13.86 -2.24 -11.67
CA ASN A 50 14.94 -2.02 -10.69
C ASN A 50 14.43 -1.80 -9.25
N LEU A 51 13.44 -2.61 -8.84
CA LEU A 51 12.82 -2.54 -7.52
C LEU A 51 13.42 -3.59 -6.57
N ASN A 52 13.33 -3.32 -5.27
CA ASN A 52 13.64 -4.33 -4.26
C ASN A 52 12.56 -5.42 -4.24
N TYR A 53 12.93 -6.63 -4.67
CA TYR A 53 12.02 -7.78 -4.70
C TYR A 53 11.39 -8.08 -3.33
N GLY A 54 12.19 -8.07 -2.26
CA GLY A 54 11.72 -8.32 -0.89
C GLY A 54 10.64 -7.32 -0.48
N TYR A 55 10.88 -6.03 -0.69
CA TYR A 55 9.88 -5.00 -0.42
C TYR A 55 8.59 -5.20 -1.21
N VAL A 56 8.68 -5.43 -2.52
CA VAL A 56 7.50 -5.64 -3.37
C VAL A 56 6.70 -6.87 -2.92
N THR A 57 7.36 -7.97 -2.56
CA THR A 57 6.66 -9.15 -2.04
C THR A 57 5.97 -8.89 -0.70
N GLN A 58 6.58 -8.10 0.20
CA GLN A 58 5.94 -7.66 1.44
C GLN A 58 4.73 -6.77 1.18
N VAL A 59 4.81 -5.82 0.25
CA VAL A 59 3.68 -4.98 -0.15
C VAL A 59 2.54 -5.83 -0.70
N LEU A 60 2.81 -6.71 -1.67
CA LEU A 60 1.80 -7.57 -2.28
C LEU A 60 1.27 -8.67 -1.34
N SER A 61 1.93 -8.90 -0.20
CA SER A 61 1.43 -9.74 0.89
C SER A 61 0.61 -8.95 1.91
N GLY A 62 0.75 -7.61 1.95
CA GLY A 62 0.10 -6.73 2.91
C GLY A 62 0.88 -6.58 4.22
N ILE A 63 2.17 -6.90 4.21
CA ILE A 63 3.08 -6.77 5.36
C ILE A 63 3.68 -5.36 5.39
N ALA A 64 3.98 -4.80 4.22
CA ALA A 64 4.57 -3.47 4.08
C ALA A 64 3.58 -2.51 3.39
N PRO A 65 3.65 -1.19 3.69
CA PRO A 65 2.84 -0.18 3.03
C PRO A 65 3.25 -0.04 1.55
N GLY A 66 2.30 0.27 0.67
CA GLY A 66 2.52 0.25 -0.78
C GLY A 66 2.97 1.58 -1.41
N HIS A 67 3.11 2.65 -0.63
CA HIS A 67 3.29 4.02 -1.13
C HIS A 67 4.46 4.17 -2.13
N ASN A 68 5.61 3.53 -1.89
CA ASN A 68 6.78 3.66 -2.77
C ASN A 68 6.61 3.03 -4.17
N ILE A 69 5.69 2.10 -4.35
CA ILE A 69 5.42 1.48 -5.66
C ILE A 69 4.04 1.86 -6.22
N ARG A 70 3.23 2.61 -5.46
CA ARG A 70 1.86 2.97 -5.84
C ARG A 70 1.81 3.70 -7.17
N THR A 71 2.60 4.76 -7.34
CA THR A 71 2.64 5.53 -8.59
C THR A 71 3.06 4.69 -9.79
N LEU A 72 3.97 3.73 -9.58
CA LEU A 72 4.37 2.82 -10.65
C LEU A 72 3.24 1.85 -11.00
N LEU A 73 2.57 1.28 -10.00
CA LEU A 73 1.41 0.40 -10.22
C LEU A 73 0.30 1.16 -10.97
N GLU A 74 0.09 2.43 -10.67
CA GLU A 74 -0.88 3.29 -11.38
C GLU A 74 -0.46 3.56 -12.82
N LYS A 75 0.81 3.91 -13.04
CA LYS A 75 1.38 4.14 -14.39
C LYS A 75 1.30 2.90 -15.28
N GLU A 76 1.47 1.71 -14.70
CA GLU A 76 1.38 0.41 -15.37
C GLU A 76 -0.07 -0.07 -15.57
N GLY A 77 -1.07 0.67 -15.06
CA GLY A 77 -2.47 0.26 -15.07
C GLY A 77 -2.73 -1.01 -14.26
N LEU A 78 -1.89 -1.30 -13.26
CA LEU A 78 -2.05 -2.39 -12.30
C LEU A 78 -2.91 -1.97 -11.10
N LEU A 79 -2.96 -0.66 -10.82
CA LEU A 79 -3.77 -0.06 -9.76
C LEU A 79 -4.53 1.13 -10.35
N HIS A 80 -5.85 1.20 -10.13
CA HIS A 80 -6.64 2.36 -10.53
C HIS A 80 -6.82 3.31 -9.35
N SER A 81 -6.66 4.62 -9.58
CA SER A 81 -6.75 5.64 -8.52
C SER A 81 -8.08 5.66 -7.77
N GLY A 82 -9.16 5.08 -8.34
CA GLY A 82 -10.47 4.93 -7.69
C GLY A 82 -10.74 3.57 -7.02
N GLU A 83 -9.85 2.58 -7.15
CA GLU A 83 -10.02 1.28 -6.47
C GLU A 83 -9.58 1.35 -4.99
N VAL A 84 -8.91 2.41 -4.57
CA VAL A 84 -8.59 2.63 -3.16
C VAL A 84 -9.71 3.44 -2.56
N PRO A 85 -10.46 2.91 -1.59
CA PRO A 85 -11.59 3.62 -1.04
C PRO A 85 -11.09 4.92 -0.41
N HIS A 86 -11.47 6.05 -1.01
CA HIS A 86 -11.47 7.34 -0.34
C HIS A 86 -12.62 7.27 0.65
N VAL A 87 -12.32 6.94 1.90
CA VAL A 87 -13.22 7.14 3.03
C VAL A 87 -12.50 8.03 4.02
#